data_AF-A0A352HN17-F1
#
_entry.id   AF-A0A352HN17-F1
#
_cell.length_a   1.000
_cell.length_b   1.000
_cell.length_c   1.000
_cell.angle_alpha   90.00
_cell.angle_beta   90.00
_cell.angle_gamma   90.00
#
_symmetry.space_group_name_H-M   'P 1'
#
loop_
_entity.id
_entity.type
_entity.pdbx_description
1 polymer ?
#
loop_
_entity_poly.entity_id
_entity_poly.type
_entity_poly.pdbx_seq_one_letter_code
_entity_poly.pdbx_strand_id
1 'polypeptide(L)' 'MAHPKRRQSHTRTAKRRSHDHALVPTLALCPNCGAWHVYHTVCGECGYYRGKVAIEKAEA' A
#
# COMPACT_ATOMS: atom_id res chain seq x y z
N MET A 1 -24.35 -12.19 -29.85
CA MET A 1 -23.41 -11.76 -28.80
C MET A 1 -22.25 -11.00 -29.45
N ALA A 2 -21.75 -9.94 -28.82
CA ALA A 2 -20.64 -9.17 -29.38
C ALA A 2 -19.32 -9.93 -29.17
N HIS A 3 -18.63 -10.26 -30.26
CA HIS A 3 -17.31 -10.89 -30.23
C HIS A 3 -16.26 -9.95 -30.83
N PRO A 4 -15.03 -9.93 -30.29
CA PRO A 4 -13.94 -9.18 -30.90
C PRO A 4 -13.65 -9.73 -32.30
N LYS A 5 -13.72 -8.87 -33.32
CA LYS A 5 -13.50 -9.27 -34.72
C LYS A 5 -12.06 -9.71 -35.00
N ARG A 6 -11.08 -9.19 -34.24
CA ARG A 6 -9.65 -9.48 -34.39
C ARG A 6 -8.94 -9.44 -33.04
N ARG A 7 -7.79 -10.12 -32.96
CA ARG A 7 -6.86 -10.02 -31.83
C ARG A 7 -6.32 -8.59 -31.72
N GLN A 8 -6.27 -8.05 -30.50
CA GLN A 8 -5.63 -6.76 -30.24
C GLN A 8 -4.11 -6.90 -30.36
N SER A 9 -3.45 -5.92 -30.99
CA SER A 9 -1.99 -5.94 -31.12
C SER A 9 -1.30 -5.85 -29.75
N HIS A 10 -0.06 -6.33 -29.68
CA HIS A 10 0.76 -6.22 -28.47
C HIS A 10 0.92 -4.76 -28.04
N THR A 11 1.16 -3.84 -28.98
CA THR A 11 1.27 -2.41 -28.72
C THR A 11 -0.02 -1.82 -28.13
N ARG A 12 -1.20 -2.18 -28.65
CA ARG A 12 -2.49 -1.70 -28.11
C ARG A 12 -2.73 -2.23 -26.69
N THR A 13 -2.37 -3.48 -26.44
CA THR A 13 -2.50 -4.08 -25.11
C THR A 13 -1.56 -3.41 -24.11
N ALA A 14 -0.31 -3.16 -24.49
CA ALA A 14 0.68 -2.48 -23.66
C ALA A 14 0.27 -1.03 -23.35
N LYS A 15 -0.20 -0.29 -24.36
CA LYS A 15 -0.73 1.08 -24.17
C LYS A 15 -1.96 1.11 -23.25
N ARG A 16 -2.84 0.11 -23.32
CA ARG A 16 -3.98 0.03 -22.40
C ARG A 16 -3.53 -0.18 -20.95
N ARG A 17 -2.47 -0.98 -20.74
CA ARG A 17 -1.93 -1.31 -19.41
C ARG A 17 -0.94 -0.28 -18.87
N SER A 18 -0.74 0.86 -19.54
CA SER A 18 0.25 1.87 -19.09
C SER A 18 -0.10 2.50 -17.75
N HIS A 19 -1.38 2.51 -17.39
CA HIS A 19 -1.88 3.04 -16.13
C HIS A 19 -2.05 1.97 -15.05
N ASP A 20 -1.85 0.68 -15.38
CA ASP A 20 -2.00 -0.44 -14.44
C ASP A 20 -0.73 -0.61 -13.59
N HIS A 21 -0.30 0.46 -12.92
CA HIS A 21 0.84 0.43 -12.00
C HIS A 21 0.36 0.35 -10.54
N ALA A 22 1.11 -0.37 -9.72
CA ALA A 22 0.85 -0.41 -8.28
C ALA A 22 1.22 0.94 -7.64
N LEU A 23 0.34 1.45 -6.79
CA LEU A 23 0.61 2.64 -5.99
C LEU A 23 1.29 2.24 -4.68
N VAL A 24 2.36 2.96 -4.33
CA VAL A 24 3.08 2.76 -3.06
C VAL A 24 2.28 3.41 -1.92
N PRO A 25 2.11 2.73 -0.77
CA PRO A 25 1.45 3.34 0.39
C PRO A 25 2.27 4.49 0.95
N THR A 26 1.60 5.49 1.53
CA THR A 26 2.26 6.60 2.22
C THR A 26 2.80 6.11 3.56
N LEU A 27 4.13 6.08 3.66
CA LEU A 27 4.85 5.70 4.88
C LEU A 27 5.35 6.94 5.61
N ALA A 28 5.28 6.89 6.94
CA ALA A 28 5.82 7.91 7.84
C ALA A 28 6.69 7.26 8.92
N LEU A 29 7.59 8.06 9.48
CA LEU A 29 8.45 7.67 10.59
C LEU A 29 7.66 7.74 11.90
N CYS A 30 7.71 6.67 12.69
CA CYS A 30 7.10 6.64 14.02
C CYS A 30 7.93 7.53 14.98
N PRO A 31 7.32 8.46 15.71
CA PRO A 31 8.04 9.30 16.66
C PRO A 31 8.58 8.55 17.89
N ASN A 32 8.06 7.36 18.19
CA ASN A 32 8.41 6.61 19.41
C ASN A 32 9.52 5.57 19.19
N CYS A 33 9.50 4.85 18.06
CA CYS A 33 10.48 3.80 17.77
C CYS A 33 11.34 4.05 16.52
N GLY A 34 11.05 5.11 15.74
CA GLY A 34 11.79 5.41 14.51
C GLY A 34 11.49 4.48 13.33
N ALA A 35 10.61 3.49 13.49
CA ALA A 35 10.23 2.58 12.42
C ALA A 35 9.25 3.20 11.41
N TRP A 36 9.23 2.67 10.19
CA TRP A 36 8.27 3.06 9.18
C TRP A 36 6.90 2.47 9.46
N HIS A 37 5.86 3.29 9.40
CA HIS A 37 4.48 2.83 9.48
C HIS A 37 3.61 3.51 8.43
N VAL A 38 2.47 2.89 8.12
CA VAL A 38 1.47 3.50 7.23
C VAL A 38 0.90 4.74 7.90
N TYR A 39 0.75 5.82 7.13
CA TYR A 39 0.28 7.07 7.69
C TYR A 39 -1.12 6.92 8.32
N HIS A 40 -1.34 7.55 9.47
CA HIS A 40 -2.56 7.46 10.28
C HIS A 40 -2.94 6.08 10.82
N THR A 41 -2.04 5.10 10.82
CA THR A 41 -2.27 3.81 11.50
C THR A 41 -1.46 3.70 12.78
N VAL A 42 -1.87 2.77 13.66
CA VAL A 42 -1.05 2.36 14.80
C VAL A 42 0.28 1.81 14.29
N CYS A 43 1.38 2.16 14.95
CA CYS A 43 2.68 1.61 14.60
C CYS A 43 2.68 0.10 14.90
N GLY A 44 2.97 -0.70 13.88
CA GLY A 44 3.00 -2.15 13.98
C GLY A 44 4.11 -2.69 14.87
N GLU A 45 5.17 -1.92 15.14
CA GLU A 45 6.26 -2.34 16.02
C GLU A 45 5.98 -2.03 17.48
N CYS A 46 5.77 -0.75 17.81
CA CYS A 46 5.66 -0.28 19.19
C CYS A 46 4.23 -0.20 19.73
N GLY A 47 3.19 -0.38 18.90
CA GLY A 47 1.78 -0.34 19.35
C GLY A 47 1.28 1.07 19.71
N TYR A 48 2.08 2.12 19.46
CA TYR A 48 1.70 3.50 19.72
C TYR A 48 0.99 4.16 18.54
N TYR A 49 0.05 5.04 18.87
CA TYR A 49 -0.58 5.97 17.93
C TYR A 49 -0.74 7.34 18.59
N ARG A 50 -0.21 8.39 17.95
CA ARG A 50 -0.29 9.78 18.44
C ARG A 50 0.09 9.93 19.94
N GLY A 51 1.17 9.26 20.34
CA GLY A 51 1.72 9.34 21.70
C GLY A 51 0.97 8.53 22.76
N LYS A 52 -0.07 7.78 22.39
CA LYS A 52 -0.79 6.87 23.30
C LYS A 52 -0.54 5.42 22.91
N VAL A 53 -0.48 4.53 23.91
CA VAL A 53 -0.48 3.08 23.68
C VAL A 53 -1.87 2.69 23.21
N ALA A 54 -1.98 2.22 21.96
CA ALA A 54 -3.23 1.73 21.39
C ALA A 54 -3.31 0.20 21.48
N ILE A 55 -2.17 -0.47 21.43
CA ILE A 55 -2.05 -1.93 21.57
C ILE A 55 -0.95 -2.20 22.59
N GLU A 56 -1.30 -2.83 23.70
CA GLU A 56 -0.31 -3.41 24.61
C GLU A 56 0.23 -4.69 23.97
N LYS A 57 1.42 -4.61 23.37
CA LYS A 57 2.14 -5.82 22.99
C LYS A 57 2.79 -6.40 24.24
N ALA A 58 2.21 -7.47 24.77
CA ALA A 58 2.97 -8.46 25.52
C ALA A 58 3.86 -9.22 24.53
N GLU A 59 5.14 -9.36 24.85
CA GLU A 59 6.16 -10.05 24.05
C GLU A 59 5.69 -11.42 23.54
N ALA A 60 6.06 -11.71 22.28
CA ALA A 60 6.28 -13.06 21.75
C ALA A 60 7.42 -13.00 20.74
#